data_AF-A0AAU9K2Z3-F1
#
_entry.id   AF-A0AAU9K2Z3-F1
#
_cell.length_a   1.000
_cell.length_b   1.000
_cell.length_c   1.000
_cell.angle_alpha   90.00
_cell.angle_beta   90.00
_cell.angle_gamma   90.00
#
_symmetry.space_group_name_H-M   'P 1'
#
loop_
_entity.id
_entity.type
_entity.pdbx_description
1 polymer ?
#
loop_
_entity_poly.entity_id
_entity_poly.type
_entity_poly.pdbx_seq_one_letter_code
_entity_poly.pdbx_strand_id
1 'polypeptide(L)'
;MSSPSPSPPKAINQCYMCGLALKKKASGFACESCGKLVCDVHSKKKKENKRICDNCDISSKCNEYRNSTSDRIKEMEDELNGVKKHSRSFIHEIAELDNKIILMTKGLDKKKEEFKSKEDGIQEVINEEKRSNEERLRAIKNLDEAIDTMKESEKDIENKYSKLDKEADEIQEKLKKVLEEIEFLENSLNKKKSDAEKCLRWDSVEKLICKKCTEIFEAPPDRRSVLMRDDKAGPAISGCKTICVSF
;
A
#
# COMPACT_ATOMS: atom_id res chain seq x y z
N MET A 1 6.88 -87.28 79.15
CA MET A 1 7.98 -86.76 79.99
C MET A 1 7.65 -85.31 80.32
N SER A 2 7.26 -85.05 81.56
CA SER A 2 6.72 -83.77 82.01
C SER A 2 7.84 -82.91 82.59
N SER A 3 8.09 -81.74 82.00
CA SER A 3 9.09 -80.79 82.49
C SER A 3 8.68 -80.22 83.86
N PRO A 4 9.59 -80.13 84.85
CA PRO A 4 9.27 -79.62 86.17
C PRO A 4 9.07 -78.09 86.14
N SER A 5 8.01 -77.63 86.79
CA SER A 5 7.74 -76.21 87.02
C SER A 5 8.83 -75.59 87.92
N PRO A 6 9.38 -74.42 87.58
CA PRO A 6 10.33 -73.75 88.46
C PRO A 6 9.63 -73.25 89.74
N SER A 7 10.20 -73.62 90.88
CA SER A 7 9.83 -73.16 92.22
C SER A 7 9.93 -71.64 92.36
N PRO A 8 9.04 -70.99 93.14
CA PRO A 8 9.05 -69.53 93.30
C PRO A 8 10.31 -69.05 94.02
N PRO A 9 11.01 -68.02 93.51
CA PRO A 9 12.21 -67.50 94.16
C PRO A 9 11.88 -66.88 95.53
N LYS A 10 12.71 -67.17 96.54
CA LYS A 10 12.64 -66.56 97.87
C LYS A 10 12.68 -65.03 97.73
N ALA A 11 11.68 -64.33 98.28
CA ALA A 11 11.63 -62.87 98.25
C ALA A 11 12.83 -62.28 99.01
N ILE A 12 13.79 -61.74 98.27
CA ILE A 12 14.95 -61.05 98.82
C ILE A 12 14.48 -59.64 99.22
N ASN A 13 14.48 -59.32 100.52
CA ASN A 13 14.16 -57.99 101.06
C ASN A 13 15.32 -57.00 100.79
N GLN A 14 15.59 -56.70 99.53
CA GLN A 14 16.60 -55.76 99.08
C GLN A 14 15.98 -54.77 98.09
N CYS A 15 16.50 -53.54 98.07
CA CYS A 15 16.12 -52.57 97.06
C CYS A 15 16.57 -53.04 95.68
N TYR A 16 15.63 -53.10 94.73
CA TYR A 16 15.92 -53.53 93.36
C TYR A 16 16.95 -52.66 92.62
N MET A 17 17.05 -51.36 92.96
CA MET A 17 17.94 -50.42 92.27
C MET A 17 19.37 -50.43 92.80
N CYS A 18 19.57 -50.61 94.11
CA CYS A 18 20.89 -50.50 94.74
C CYS A 18 21.33 -51.73 95.56
N GLY A 19 20.50 -52.77 95.64
CA GLY A 19 20.80 -54.01 96.38
C GLY A 19 20.81 -53.87 97.91
N LEU A 20 20.60 -52.66 98.46
CA LEU A 20 20.61 -52.43 99.91
C LEU A 20 19.50 -53.24 100.60
N ALA A 21 19.86 -53.97 101.66
CA ALA A 21 18.92 -54.73 102.48
C ALA A 21 17.93 -53.82 103.21
N LEU A 22 16.64 -54.09 103.04
CA LEU A 22 15.55 -53.34 103.64
C LEU A 22 15.24 -53.95 105.02
N LYS A 23 15.42 -53.17 106.09
CA LYS A 23 15.19 -53.65 107.47
C LYS A 23 13.71 -54.00 107.66
N LYS A 24 13.38 -55.12 108.33
CA LYS A 24 12.01 -55.64 108.54
C LYS A 24 10.98 -54.64 109.12
N LYS A 25 11.42 -53.51 109.71
CA LYS A 25 10.56 -52.46 110.27
C LYS A 25 10.65 -51.10 109.53
N ALA A 26 11.53 -50.95 108.54
CA ALA A 26 11.66 -49.73 107.74
C ALA A 26 11.18 -50.01 106.31
N SER A 27 10.10 -49.33 105.95
CA SER A 27 9.25 -49.55 104.78
C SER A 27 10.01 -49.45 103.45
N GLY A 28 10.37 -50.60 102.88
CA GLY A 28 10.50 -50.69 101.43
C GLY A 28 9.16 -50.38 100.79
N PHE A 29 9.18 -49.63 99.69
CA PHE A 29 7.96 -49.34 98.92
C PHE A 29 7.94 -50.21 97.68
N ALA A 30 6.80 -50.84 97.39
CA ALA A 30 6.61 -51.50 96.10
C ALA A 30 6.33 -50.42 95.05
N CYS A 31 7.11 -50.43 93.95
CA CYS A 31 6.83 -49.57 92.81
C CYS A 31 5.50 -49.97 92.17
N GLU A 32 4.57 -49.02 91.97
CA GLU A 32 3.26 -49.35 91.41
C GLU A 32 3.30 -49.79 89.94
N SER A 33 4.28 -49.34 89.17
CA SER A 33 4.38 -49.69 87.75
C SER A 33 4.98 -51.07 87.50
N CYS A 34 5.90 -51.55 88.36
CA CYS A 34 6.63 -52.79 88.14
C CYS A 34 6.61 -53.79 89.30
N GLY A 35 5.97 -53.44 90.43
CA GLY A 35 5.83 -54.28 91.62
C GLY A 35 7.11 -54.50 92.43
N LYS A 36 8.26 -53.97 92.00
CA LYS A 36 9.56 -54.22 92.64
C LYS A 36 9.75 -53.35 93.90
N LEU A 37 10.36 -53.93 94.94
CA LEU A 37 10.68 -53.23 96.19
C LEU A 37 11.85 -52.26 95.99
N VAL A 38 11.67 -51.01 96.42
CA VAL A 38 12.69 -49.96 96.38
C VAL A 38 12.79 -49.21 97.71
N CYS A 39 13.98 -48.67 98.00
CA CYS A 39 14.18 -47.81 99.17
C CYS A 39 13.62 -46.40 98.91
N ASP A 40 13.47 -45.62 99.98
CA ASP A 40 12.92 -44.26 99.94
C ASP A 40 13.67 -43.35 98.94
N VAL A 41 15.00 -43.47 98.86
CA VAL A 41 15.87 -42.71 97.95
C VAL A 41 15.61 -43.01 96.47
N HIS A 42 15.29 -44.26 96.13
CA HIS A 42 15.04 -44.70 94.75
C HIS A 42 13.54 -44.76 94.42
N SER A 43 12.72 -44.07 95.20
CA SER A 43 11.29 -43.96 95.01
C SER A 43 10.85 -42.51 95.06
N LYS A 44 10.12 -42.06 94.06
CA LYS A 44 9.53 -40.72 94.05
C LYS A 44 8.03 -40.82 94.32
N LYS A 45 7.53 -39.96 95.20
CA LYS A 45 6.11 -39.82 95.48
C LYS A 45 5.48 -38.98 94.36
N LYS A 46 4.58 -39.56 93.56
CA LYS A 46 3.75 -38.80 92.61
C LYS A 46 2.51 -38.25 93.31
N LYS A 47 1.82 -37.31 92.66
CA LYS A 47 0.49 -36.85 93.10
C LYS A 47 -0.42 -38.08 93.25
N GLU A 48 -1.20 -38.15 94.33
CA GLU A 48 -2.04 -39.30 94.77
C GLU A 48 -1.38 -40.40 95.64
N ASN A 49 -0.34 -40.10 96.42
CA ASN A 49 0.33 -41.07 97.34
C ASN A 49 0.98 -42.30 96.67
N LYS A 50 0.99 -42.35 95.34
CA LYS A 50 1.61 -43.40 94.53
C LYS A 50 3.13 -43.26 94.50
N ARG A 51 3.87 -44.36 94.70
CA ARG A 51 5.35 -44.39 94.63
C ARG A 51 5.82 -45.19 93.43
N ILE A 52 6.68 -44.56 92.62
CA ILE A 52 7.27 -45.16 91.43
C ILE A 52 8.79 -45.15 91.60
N CYS A 53 9.47 -46.23 91.21
CA CYS A 53 10.92 -46.28 91.23
C CYS A 53 11.53 -45.40 90.14
N ASP A 54 12.76 -44.93 90.34
CA ASP A 54 13.43 -44.05 89.36
C ASP A 54 13.46 -44.62 87.95
N ASN A 55 13.66 -45.93 87.80
CA ASN A 55 13.67 -46.58 86.49
C ASN A 55 12.32 -46.49 85.76
N CYS A 56 11.20 -46.66 86.48
CA CYS A 56 9.87 -46.53 85.91
C CYS A 56 9.48 -45.07 85.65
N ASP A 57 9.93 -44.12 86.49
CA ASP A 57 9.72 -42.68 86.25
C ASP A 57 10.52 -42.19 85.02
N ILE A 58 11.78 -42.61 84.90
CA ILE A 58 12.62 -42.34 83.73
C ILE A 58 11.99 -42.96 82.48
N SER A 59 11.56 -44.22 82.54
CA SER A 59 10.92 -44.89 81.40
C SER A 59 9.62 -44.20 80.96
N SER A 60 8.78 -43.74 81.90
CA SER A 60 7.57 -42.96 81.59
C SER A 60 7.91 -41.66 80.86
N LYS A 61 8.86 -40.88 81.39
CA LYS A 61 9.29 -39.62 80.77
C LYS A 61 9.95 -39.85 79.42
N CYS A 62 10.79 -40.87 79.29
CA CYS A 62 11.39 -41.25 77.99
C CYS A 62 10.31 -41.61 76.96
N ASN A 63 9.26 -42.33 77.36
CA ASN A 63 8.14 -42.63 76.47
C ASN A 63 7.32 -41.38 76.10
N GLU A 64 7.06 -40.47 77.05
CA GLU A 64 6.41 -39.18 76.78
C GLU A 64 7.21 -38.34 75.78
N TYR A 65 8.52 -38.18 76.01
CA TYR A 65 9.41 -37.47 75.07
C TYR A 65 9.48 -38.16 73.72
N ARG A 66 9.52 -39.49 73.69
CA ARG A 66 9.55 -40.27 72.45
C ARG A 66 8.26 -40.06 71.65
N ASN A 67 7.10 -40.10 72.30
CA ASN A 67 5.81 -39.88 71.66
C ASN A 67 5.71 -38.44 71.13
N SER A 68 6.01 -37.45 71.96
CA SER A 68 6.00 -36.04 71.54
C SER A 68 6.96 -35.76 70.37
N THR A 69 8.15 -36.34 70.41
CA THR A 69 9.11 -36.23 69.30
C THR A 69 8.58 -36.93 68.04
N SER A 70 7.99 -38.13 68.20
CA SER A 70 7.41 -38.87 67.08
C SER A 70 6.24 -38.13 66.43
N ASP A 71 5.38 -37.48 67.23
CA ASP A 71 4.25 -36.72 66.72
C ASP A 71 4.72 -35.48 65.96
N ARG A 72 5.72 -34.77 66.48
CA ARG A 72 6.33 -33.63 65.80
C ARG A 72 7.06 -34.02 64.52
N ILE A 73 7.70 -35.19 64.49
CA ILE A 73 8.30 -35.73 63.25
C ILE A 73 7.21 -35.97 62.21
N LYS A 74 6.09 -36.61 62.59
CA LYS A 74 4.96 -36.85 61.68
C LYS A 74 4.38 -35.55 61.14
N GLU A 75 4.19 -34.55 62.02
CA GLU A 75 3.70 -33.23 61.61
C GLU A 75 4.62 -32.57 60.57
N MET A 76 5.95 -32.59 60.81
CA MET A 76 6.92 -32.07 59.85
C MET A 76 6.95 -32.88 58.54
N GLU A 77 6.76 -34.20 58.60
CA GLU A 77 6.65 -35.05 57.41
C GLU A 77 5.41 -34.71 56.58
N ASP A 78 4.28 -34.47 57.24
CA ASP A 78 3.02 -34.07 56.61
C ASP A 78 3.13 -32.68 55.97
N GLU A 79 3.72 -31.71 56.67
CA GLU A 79 4.02 -30.38 56.12
C GLU A 79 4.95 -30.47 54.91
N LEU A 80 6.03 -31.26 55.00
CA LEU A 80 6.97 -31.47 53.91
C LEU A 80 6.29 -32.10 52.69
N ASN A 81 5.40 -33.07 52.90
CA ASN A 81 4.61 -33.68 51.84
C ASN A 81 3.62 -32.68 51.23
N GLY A 82 3.01 -31.82 52.06
CA GLY A 82 2.18 -30.70 51.62
C GLY A 82 2.96 -29.74 50.71
N VAL A 83 4.13 -29.29 51.14
CA VAL A 83 5.01 -28.41 50.36
C VAL A 83 5.45 -29.07 49.05
N LYS A 84 5.85 -30.34 49.07
CA LYS A 84 6.20 -31.10 47.86
C LYS A 84 5.04 -31.21 46.87
N LYS A 85 3.81 -31.37 47.35
CA LYS A 85 2.61 -31.40 46.50
C LYS A 85 2.37 -30.04 45.84
N HIS A 86 2.42 -28.96 46.63
CA HIS A 86 2.25 -27.60 46.10
C HIS A 86 3.36 -27.23 45.11
N SER A 87 4.62 -27.56 45.41
CA SER A 87 5.76 -27.34 44.53
C SER A 87 5.56 -28.03 43.17
N ARG A 88 5.07 -29.27 43.15
CA ARG A 88 4.74 -29.96 41.89
C ARG A 88 3.62 -29.29 41.10
N SER A 89 2.59 -28.77 41.78
CA SER A 89 1.52 -27.99 41.13
C SER A 89 2.08 -26.75 40.46
N PHE A 90 2.89 -25.97 41.18
CA PHE A 90 3.50 -24.76 40.62
C PHE A 90 4.43 -25.04 39.45
N ILE A 91 5.21 -26.13 39.49
CA ILE A 91 6.05 -26.53 38.34
C ILE A 91 5.18 -26.81 37.11
N HIS A 92 4.03 -27.46 37.29
CA HIS A 92 3.10 -27.73 36.19
C HIS A 92 2.49 -26.44 35.63
N GLU A 93 2.00 -25.56 36.50
CA GLU A 93 1.44 -24.26 36.10
C GLU A 93 2.47 -23.38 35.37
N ILE A 94 3.73 -23.36 35.83
CA ILE A 94 4.82 -22.65 35.15
C ILE A 94 5.03 -23.22 33.75
N ALA A 95 5.08 -24.55 33.60
CA ALA A 95 5.26 -25.18 32.29
C ALA A 95 4.10 -24.88 31.32
N GLU A 96 2.86 -24.81 31.82
CA GLU A 96 1.70 -24.41 31.01
C GLU A 96 1.78 -22.95 30.56
N LEU A 97 2.17 -22.04 31.47
CA LEU A 97 2.37 -20.63 31.16
C LEU A 97 3.49 -20.42 30.15
N ASP A 98 4.62 -21.13 30.29
CA ASP A 98 5.74 -21.09 29.35
C ASP A 98 5.30 -21.52 27.95
N ASN A 99 4.54 -22.62 27.84
CA ASN A 99 3.99 -23.07 26.56
C ASN A 99 3.06 -22.02 25.93
N LYS A 100 2.22 -21.37 26.75
CA LYS A 100 1.33 -20.29 26.29
C LYS A 100 2.14 -19.08 25.79
N ILE A 101 3.20 -18.69 26.50
CA ILE A 101 4.09 -17.60 26.09
C ILE A 101 4.74 -17.94 24.75
N ILE A 102 5.28 -19.14 24.59
CA ILE A 102 5.89 -19.58 23.32
C ILE A 102 4.90 -19.48 22.14
N LEU A 103 3.66 -19.94 22.34
CA LEU A 103 2.62 -19.85 21.31
C LEU A 103 2.25 -18.41 20.97
N MET A 104 2.12 -17.54 21.98
CA MET A 104 1.83 -16.12 21.78
C MET A 104 2.98 -15.42 21.03
N THR A 105 4.24 -15.68 21.39
CA THR A 105 5.41 -15.13 20.71
C THR A 105 5.44 -15.54 19.24
N LYS A 106 5.25 -16.83 18.92
CA LYS A 106 5.15 -17.31 17.53
C LYS A 106 4.01 -16.64 16.76
N GLY A 107 2.87 -16.42 17.42
CA GLY A 107 1.73 -15.72 16.84
C GLY A 107 2.03 -14.25 16.53
N LEU A 108 2.77 -13.57 17.42
CA LEU A 108 3.22 -12.20 17.22
C LEU A 108 4.22 -12.10 16.06
N ASP A 109 5.19 -13.01 15.99
CA ASP A 109 6.18 -13.04 14.91
C ASP A 109 5.49 -13.25 13.55
N LYS A 110 4.55 -14.20 13.47
CA LYS A 110 3.78 -14.42 12.24
C LYS A 110 3.00 -13.17 11.83
N LYS A 111 2.30 -12.53 12.77
CA LYS A 111 1.57 -11.29 12.49
C LYS A 111 2.50 -10.16 12.06
N LYS A 112 3.69 -10.06 12.67
CA LYS A 112 4.70 -9.06 12.30
C LYS A 112 5.14 -9.24 10.85
N GLU A 113 5.42 -10.47 10.41
CA GLU A 113 5.76 -10.74 9.01
C GLU A 113 4.59 -10.47 8.05
N GLU A 114 3.36 -10.83 8.43
CA GLU A 114 2.15 -10.49 7.65
C GLU A 114 1.97 -8.97 7.51
N PHE A 115 2.21 -8.20 8.57
CA PHE A 115 2.15 -6.73 8.51
C PHE A 115 3.25 -6.15 7.65
N LYS A 116 4.48 -6.66 7.77
CA LYS A 116 5.61 -6.21 6.95
C LYS A 116 5.36 -6.47 5.46
N SER A 117 4.87 -7.66 5.11
CA SER A 117 4.50 -7.98 3.72
C SER A 117 3.40 -7.07 3.18
N LYS A 118 2.41 -6.69 4.00
CA LYS A 118 1.37 -5.72 3.62
C LYS A 118 1.94 -4.31 3.44
N GLU A 119 2.84 -3.90 4.33
CA GLU A 119 3.52 -2.61 4.26
C GLU A 119 4.34 -2.51 2.96
N ASP A 120 5.12 -3.53 2.65
CA ASP A 120 5.90 -3.63 1.39
C ASP A 120 4.97 -3.54 0.16
N GLY A 121 3.84 -4.28 0.17
CA GLY A 121 2.86 -4.23 -0.92
C GLY A 121 2.19 -2.85 -1.08
N ILE A 122 1.87 -2.17 0.02
CA ILE A 122 1.35 -0.79 -0.03
C ILE A 122 2.40 0.16 -0.60
N GLN A 123 3.67 -0.01 -0.21
CA GLN A 123 4.76 0.82 -0.70
C GLN A 123 4.98 0.65 -2.21
N GLU A 124 4.84 -0.57 -2.74
CA GLU A 124 4.88 -0.83 -4.18
C GLU A 124 3.74 -0.11 -4.92
N VAL A 125 2.51 -0.20 -4.42
CA VAL A 125 1.34 0.50 -5.01
C VAL A 125 1.55 2.01 -5.00
N ILE A 126 2.08 2.58 -3.91
CA ILE A 126 2.40 4.00 -3.83
C ILE A 126 3.44 4.39 -4.90
N ASN A 127 4.46 3.57 -5.10
CA ASN A 127 5.51 3.85 -6.09
C ASN A 127 4.96 3.77 -7.52
N GLU A 128 4.05 2.83 -7.80
CA GLU A 128 3.40 2.70 -9.10
C GLU A 128 2.47 3.88 -9.39
N GLU A 129 1.64 4.30 -8.44
CA GLU A 129 0.76 5.45 -8.63
C GLU A 129 1.55 6.74 -8.81
N LYS A 130 2.68 6.91 -8.10
CA LYS A 130 3.60 8.03 -8.32
C LYS A 130 4.13 8.06 -9.76
N ARG A 131 4.60 6.92 -10.27
CA ARG A 131 5.09 6.81 -11.65
C ARG A 131 3.99 7.11 -12.66
N SER A 132 2.80 6.54 -12.47
CA SER A 132 1.64 6.80 -13.33
C SER A 132 1.25 8.28 -13.30
N ASN A 133 1.29 8.93 -12.14
CA ASN A 133 1.00 10.35 -12.02
C ASN A 133 2.04 11.22 -12.75
N GLU A 134 3.33 10.89 -12.67
CA GLU A 134 4.39 11.56 -13.42
C GLU A 134 4.20 11.43 -14.95
N GLU A 135 3.74 10.27 -15.43
CA GLU A 135 3.37 10.07 -16.84
C GLU A 135 2.17 10.93 -17.25
N ARG A 136 1.11 10.98 -16.42
CA ARG A 136 -0.06 11.83 -16.66
C ARG A 136 0.32 13.31 -16.70
N LEU A 137 1.17 13.78 -15.79
CA LEU A 137 1.66 15.17 -15.77
C LEU A 137 2.46 15.51 -17.03
N ARG A 138 3.31 14.59 -17.51
CA ARG A 138 4.01 14.76 -18.80
C ARG A 138 3.04 14.83 -19.97
N ALA A 139 2.01 13.97 -19.99
CA ALA A 139 0.99 13.99 -21.04
C ALA A 139 0.19 15.31 -21.04
N ILE A 140 -0.20 15.82 -19.86
CA ILE A 140 -0.88 17.12 -19.71
C ILE A 140 0.00 18.23 -20.28
N LYS A 141 1.28 18.28 -19.91
CA LYS A 141 2.21 19.29 -20.42
C LYS A 141 2.32 19.26 -21.95
N ASN A 142 2.41 18.07 -22.55
CA ASN A 142 2.46 17.92 -24.00
C ASN A 142 1.16 18.40 -24.68
N LEU A 143 0.01 18.16 -24.04
CA LEU A 143 -1.29 18.64 -24.54
C LEU A 143 -1.38 20.16 -24.47
N ASP A 144 -0.90 20.78 -23.38
CA ASP A 144 -0.86 22.23 -23.24
C ASP A 144 0.02 22.86 -24.34
N GLU A 145 1.21 22.30 -24.60
CA GLU A 145 2.10 22.75 -25.68
C GLU A 145 1.43 22.61 -27.08
N ALA A 146 0.68 21.52 -27.30
CA ALA A 146 -0.06 21.32 -28.55
C ALA A 146 -1.21 22.33 -28.72
N ILE A 147 -1.94 22.63 -27.63
CA ILE A 147 -3.01 23.62 -27.61
C ILE A 147 -2.45 25.01 -27.95
N ASP A 148 -1.32 25.39 -27.37
CA ASP A 148 -0.71 26.69 -27.64
C ASP A 148 -0.24 26.81 -29.10
N THR A 149 0.33 25.74 -29.65
CA THR A 149 0.68 25.66 -31.08
C THR A 149 -0.56 25.79 -31.99
N MET A 150 -1.67 25.14 -31.60
CA MET A 150 -2.93 25.24 -32.33
C MET A 150 -3.50 26.67 -32.30
N LYS A 151 -3.47 27.36 -31.16
CA LYS A 151 -3.91 28.75 -31.05
C LYS A 151 -3.08 29.68 -31.92
N GLU A 152 -1.77 29.48 -31.97
CA GLU A 152 -0.89 30.27 -32.83
C GLU A 152 -1.23 30.03 -34.31
N SER A 153 -1.44 28.76 -34.70
CA SER A 153 -1.86 28.39 -36.05
C SER A 153 -3.23 28.96 -36.43
N GLU A 154 -4.20 28.94 -35.51
CA GLU A 154 -5.54 29.52 -35.69
C GLU A 154 -5.44 31.03 -35.95
N LYS A 155 -4.65 31.74 -35.13
CA LYS A 155 -4.41 33.18 -35.31
C LYS A 155 -3.76 33.50 -36.65
N ASP A 156 -2.81 32.68 -37.10
CA ASP A 156 -2.18 32.82 -38.41
C ASP A 156 -3.16 32.62 -39.56
N ILE A 157 -4.07 31.65 -39.43
CA ILE A 157 -5.14 31.38 -40.40
C ILE A 157 -6.12 32.56 -40.43
N GLU A 158 -6.57 33.05 -39.28
CA GLU A 158 -7.45 34.22 -39.16
C GLU A 158 -6.85 35.45 -39.84
N ASN A 159 -5.55 35.71 -39.60
CA ASN A 159 -4.82 36.79 -40.27
C ASN A 159 -4.77 36.62 -41.80
N LYS A 160 -4.57 35.40 -42.30
CA LYS A 160 -4.58 35.11 -43.74
C LYS A 160 -5.97 35.32 -44.34
N TYR A 161 -7.02 34.87 -43.67
CA TYR A 161 -8.40 35.10 -44.12
C TYR A 161 -8.73 36.60 -44.18
N SER A 162 -8.37 37.37 -43.15
CA SER A 162 -8.59 38.82 -43.16
C SER A 162 -7.86 39.54 -44.31
N LYS A 163 -6.68 39.05 -44.73
CA LYS A 163 -5.98 39.59 -45.91
C LYS A 163 -6.69 39.22 -47.21
N LEU A 164 -7.07 37.96 -47.38
CA LEU A 164 -7.78 37.50 -48.57
C LEU A 164 -9.13 38.20 -48.75
N ASP A 165 -9.83 38.48 -47.66
CA ASP A 165 -11.10 39.21 -47.67
C ASP A 165 -10.91 40.63 -48.23
N LYS A 166 -9.89 41.35 -47.76
CA LYS A 166 -9.51 42.67 -48.29
C LYS A 166 -9.10 42.61 -49.77
N GLU A 167 -8.33 41.59 -50.16
CA GLU A 167 -7.93 41.40 -51.56
C GLU A 167 -9.16 41.12 -52.46
N ALA A 168 -10.13 40.36 -51.96
CA ALA A 168 -11.39 40.10 -52.67
C ALA A 168 -12.19 41.38 -52.86
N ASP A 169 -12.33 42.22 -51.83
CA ASP A 169 -12.98 43.53 -51.90
C ASP A 169 -12.29 44.45 -52.94
N GLU A 170 -10.95 44.49 -52.93
CA GLU A 170 -10.18 45.28 -53.90
C GLU A 170 -10.38 44.80 -55.35
N ILE A 171 -10.43 43.49 -55.56
CA ILE A 171 -10.69 42.89 -56.88
C ILE A 171 -12.12 43.22 -57.32
N GLN A 172 -13.09 43.14 -56.41
CA GLN A 172 -14.48 43.48 -56.70
C GLN A 172 -14.64 44.95 -57.12
N GLU A 173 -13.97 45.87 -56.43
CA GLU A 173 -13.92 47.29 -56.80
C GLU A 173 -13.25 47.52 -58.17
N LYS A 174 -12.12 46.84 -58.44
CA LYS A 174 -11.45 46.92 -59.76
C LYS A 174 -12.35 46.38 -60.87
N LEU A 175 -13.03 45.26 -60.64
CA LEU A 175 -13.96 44.66 -61.60
C LEU A 175 -15.10 45.63 -61.92
N LYS A 176 -15.67 46.30 -60.92
CA LYS A 176 -16.72 47.30 -61.11
C LYS A 176 -16.24 48.45 -62.00
N LYS A 177 -15.05 48.99 -61.76
CA LYS A 177 -14.46 50.05 -62.60
C LYS A 177 -14.27 49.61 -64.06
N VAL A 178 -13.76 48.39 -64.27
CA VAL A 178 -13.59 47.84 -65.62
C VAL A 178 -14.93 47.70 -66.33
N LEU A 179 -15.99 47.28 -65.63
CA LEU A 179 -17.34 47.20 -66.21
C LEU A 179 -17.87 48.59 -66.59
N GLU A 180 -17.66 49.61 -65.76
CA GLU A 180 -18.03 51.01 -66.08
C GLU A 180 -17.25 51.54 -67.30
N GLU A 181 -15.97 51.21 -67.43
CA GLU A 181 -15.15 51.56 -68.59
C GLU A 181 -15.62 50.86 -69.88
N ILE A 182 -15.98 49.57 -69.80
CA ILE A 182 -16.55 48.82 -70.92
C ILE A 182 -17.85 49.49 -71.37
N GLU A 183 -18.76 49.79 -70.46
CA GLU A 183 -20.04 50.45 -70.78
C GLU A 183 -19.80 51.82 -71.45
N PHE A 184 -18.85 52.61 -70.96
CA PHE A 184 -18.47 53.88 -71.57
C PHE A 184 -17.92 53.70 -72.99
N LEU A 185 -17.02 52.73 -73.20
CA LEU A 185 -16.43 52.43 -74.51
C LEU A 185 -17.47 51.91 -75.49
N GLU A 186 -18.38 51.04 -75.06
CA GLU A 186 -19.50 50.55 -75.87
C GLU A 186 -20.42 51.71 -76.31
N ASN A 187 -20.78 52.60 -75.40
CA ASN A 187 -21.56 53.80 -75.70
C ASN A 187 -20.84 54.72 -76.70
N SER A 188 -19.53 54.93 -76.51
CA SER A 188 -18.70 55.73 -77.42
C SER A 188 -18.60 55.09 -78.81
N LEU A 189 -18.41 53.77 -78.88
CA LEU A 189 -18.36 53.00 -80.11
C LEU A 189 -19.69 53.07 -80.86
N ASN A 190 -20.82 52.87 -80.17
CA ASN A 190 -22.16 52.98 -80.74
C ASN A 190 -22.43 54.37 -81.31
N LYS A 191 -22.01 55.43 -80.60
CA LYS A 191 -22.09 56.80 -81.10
C LYS A 191 -21.27 56.99 -82.37
N LYS A 192 -20.01 56.56 -82.37
CA LYS A 192 -19.12 56.65 -83.54
C LYS A 192 -19.64 55.84 -84.73
N LYS A 193 -20.22 54.67 -84.49
CA LYS A 193 -20.89 53.85 -85.51
C LYS A 193 -22.06 54.61 -86.13
N SER A 194 -22.94 55.19 -85.31
CA SER A 194 -24.04 56.05 -85.80
C SER A 194 -23.52 57.27 -86.59
N ASP A 195 -22.45 57.92 -86.12
CA ASP A 195 -21.84 59.06 -86.82
C ASP A 195 -21.24 58.63 -88.18
N ALA A 196 -20.57 57.48 -88.22
CA ALA A 196 -20.04 56.90 -89.46
C ALA A 196 -21.17 56.54 -90.44
N GLU A 197 -22.26 55.93 -89.98
CA GLU A 197 -23.46 55.64 -90.80
C GLU A 197 -24.10 56.92 -91.37
N LYS A 198 -24.07 58.03 -90.63
CA LYS A 198 -24.55 59.35 -91.13
C LYS A 198 -23.62 59.95 -92.18
N CYS A 199 -22.30 59.86 -91.99
CA CYS A 199 -21.30 60.41 -92.92
C CYS A 199 -21.14 59.56 -94.18
N LEU A 200 -21.34 58.24 -94.07
CA LEU A 200 -21.25 57.26 -95.16
C LEU A 200 -22.63 56.87 -95.68
N ARG A 201 -23.51 57.85 -95.93
CA ARG A 201 -24.64 57.57 -96.82
C ARG A 201 -24.07 57.23 -98.19
N TRP A 202 -24.07 55.95 -98.53
CA TRP A 202 -23.66 55.45 -99.85
C TRP A 202 -24.31 56.27 -100.98
N ASP A 203 -25.58 56.66 -100.81
CA ASP A 203 -26.33 57.52 -101.73
C ASP A 203 -25.66 58.87 -102.05
N SER A 204 -24.86 59.41 -101.13
CA SER A 204 -24.11 60.66 -101.32
C SER A 204 -22.76 60.41 -102.01
N VAL A 205 -22.14 59.28 -101.75
CA VAL A 205 -20.88 58.85 -102.39
C VAL A 205 -21.15 58.41 -103.83
N GLU A 206 -22.24 57.68 -104.07
CA GLU A 206 -22.71 57.21 -105.38
C GLU A 206 -22.98 58.36 -106.36
N LYS A 207 -23.41 59.52 -105.86
CA LYS A 207 -23.57 60.76 -106.65
C LYS A 207 -22.26 61.47 -107.00
N LEU A 208 -21.19 61.21 -106.26
CA LEU A 208 -19.87 61.80 -106.47
C LEU A 208 -18.93 60.89 -107.28
N ILE A 209 -19.26 59.62 -107.41
CA ILE A 209 -18.53 58.66 -108.24
C ILE A 209 -18.90 58.91 -109.71
N CYS A 210 -17.91 59.10 -110.57
CA CYS A 210 -18.15 59.24 -112.01
C CYS A 210 -18.56 57.88 -112.61
N LYS A 211 -19.38 57.88 -113.67
CA LYS A 211 -19.91 56.66 -114.30
C LYS A 211 -18.85 55.57 -114.61
N LYS A 212 -17.63 55.96 -114.98
CA LYS A 212 -16.51 55.02 -115.23
C LYS A 212 -16.05 54.25 -113.99
N CYS A 213 -16.11 54.87 -112.81
CA CYS A 213 -15.68 54.25 -111.56
C CYS A 213 -16.77 53.38 -110.94
N THR A 214 -18.05 53.68 -111.19
CA THR A 214 -19.19 52.85 -110.76
C THR A 214 -19.15 51.49 -111.46
N GLU A 215 -18.85 51.46 -112.76
CA GLU A 215 -18.68 50.22 -113.55
C GLU A 215 -17.53 49.32 -113.08
N ILE A 216 -16.50 49.89 -112.43
CA ILE A 216 -15.37 49.12 -111.85
C ILE A 216 -15.77 48.47 -110.52
N PHE A 217 -16.67 49.10 -109.75
CA PHE A 217 -17.12 48.61 -108.44
C PHE A 217 -18.27 47.60 -108.53
N GLU A 218 -19.15 47.74 -109.53
CA GLU A 218 -20.23 46.79 -109.80
C GLU A 218 -19.78 45.58 -110.63
N ALA A 219 -18.56 45.62 -111.19
CA ALA A 219 -17.95 44.45 -111.77
C ALA A 219 -17.81 43.38 -110.67
N PRO A 220 -18.41 42.18 -110.82
CA PRO A 220 -18.19 41.10 -109.87
C PRO A 220 -16.68 40.89 -109.76
N PRO A 221 -16.11 40.79 -108.54
CA PRO A 221 -14.67 40.65 -108.39
C PRO A 221 -14.22 39.46 -109.23
N ASP A 222 -13.39 39.75 -110.24
CA ASP A 222 -12.79 38.71 -111.06
C ASP A 222 -12.04 37.79 -110.10
N ARG A 223 -12.51 36.54 -110.00
CA ARG A 223 -12.05 35.51 -109.05
C ARG A 223 -10.64 35.00 -109.38
N ARG A 224 -9.76 35.87 -109.85
CA ARG A 224 -8.38 35.57 -110.21
C ARG A 224 -7.47 36.58 -109.54
N SER A 225 -6.81 36.12 -108.48
CA SER A 225 -5.60 36.67 -107.83
C SER A 225 -5.74 37.23 -106.40
N VAL A 226 -6.20 36.40 -105.47
CA VAL A 226 -5.48 36.25 -104.18
C VAL A 226 -5.33 34.76 -103.90
N LEU A 227 -4.44 34.14 -104.67
CA LEU A 227 -3.67 32.99 -104.20
C LEU A 227 -2.61 33.51 -103.24
N MET A 228 -2.28 32.70 -102.23
CA MET A 228 -1.21 32.86 -101.23
C MET A 228 -1.60 33.75 -100.04
N ARG A 229 -1.59 33.29 -98.77
CA ARG A 229 -0.81 32.20 -98.17
C ARG A 229 -1.61 31.45 -97.09
N ASP A 230 -1.67 30.13 -97.27
CA ASP A 230 -1.56 29.19 -96.16
C ASP A 230 -0.18 29.36 -95.52
N ASP A 231 -0.11 29.87 -94.30
CA ASP A 231 1.03 29.63 -93.42
C ASP A 231 0.53 28.84 -92.20
N LYS A 232 0.67 27.52 -92.32
CA LYS A 232 0.84 26.62 -91.18
C LYS A 232 2.14 27.00 -90.46
N ALA A 233 2.06 27.34 -89.18
CA ALA A 233 3.10 27.05 -88.19
C ALA A 233 2.51 27.18 -86.77
N GLY A 234 2.36 26.06 -86.06
CA GLY A 234 2.68 26.07 -84.62
C GLY A 234 4.21 25.96 -84.45
N PRO A 235 4.78 25.77 -83.25
CA PRO A 235 4.31 26.06 -81.89
C PRO A 235 5.29 26.99 -81.12
N ALA A 236 5.01 27.25 -79.83
CA ALA A 236 5.92 27.67 -78.76
C ALA A 236 6.72 29.00 -78.86
N ILE A 237 6.44 29.91 -77.92
CA ILE A 237 7.35 30.96 -77.42
C ILE A 237 7.31 30.77 -75.88
N SER A 238 8.25 30.09 -75.22
CA SER A 238 9.68 30.39 -75.01
C SER A 238 9.93 31.74 -74.35
N GLY A 239 10.09 31.72 -73.02
CA GLY A 239 11.02 32.53 -72.24
C GLY A 239 11.02 34.05 -72.44
N CYS A 240 10.45 34.78 -71.48
CA CYS A 240 10.92 36.12 -71.16
C CYS A 240 11.93 36.04 -70.01
N LYS A 241 13.20 36.17 -70.40
CA LYS A 241 14.37 36.41 -69.56
C LYS A 241 14.45 37.91 -69.25
N THR A 242 14.97 38.21 -68.04
CA THR A 242 15.61 39.46 -67.59
C THR A 242 14.65 40.65 -67.40
N ILE A 243 14.80 41.44 -66.33
CA ILE A 243 15.91 42.38 -66.16
C ILE A 243 16.18 42.62 -64.66
N CYS A 244 17.44 42.43 -64.24
CA CYS A 244 18.03 43.16 -63.12
C CYS A 244 18.32 44.59 -63.58
N VAL A 245 17.87 45.59 -62.83
CA VAL A 245 18.55 46.89 -62.76
C VAL A 245 18.67 47.28 -61.30
N SER A 246 19.93 47.47 -60.91
CA SER A 246 20.40 48.04 -59.65
C SER A 246 19.87 49.45 -59.43
N PHE A 247 19.53 49.77 -58.19
CA PHE A 247 19.93 51.01 -57.51
C PHE A 247 20.13 50.71 -56.03
#